data_AF-A0A917E2Z3-F1
#
_entry.id   AF-A0A917E2Z3-F1
#
_cell.length_a   1.000
_cell.length_b   1.000
_cell.length_c   1.000
_cell.angle_alpha   90.00
_cell.angle_beta   90.00
_cell.angle_gamma   90.00
#
_symmetry.space_group_name_H-M   'P 1'
#
loop_
_entity.id
_entity.type
_entity.pdbx_description
1 polymer ?
#
loop_
_entity_poly.entity_id
_entity_poly.type
_entity_poly.pdbx_seq_one_letter_code
_entity_poly.pdbx_strand_id
1 'polypeptide(L)'
;MAKGLDCAIPLSASNAKVLAGAGFVFAARYLVPERLSWKRLNRAEAEAITSAGMQIVSVYETSANRPAGGAAHGKSDGLAALREAKLIGQPKGSAIYFAVDYDAGQQDYEVIEHYLRAASAQLLDYHTGVYGSYAVIEEMAKRQACSHFWQTYAWSRGKKSQHANIYQYQNDTSVAGVKLDLNESFGKEGWWNTRISEQPVKPPLAQREYKMETRDAQAIIRLLAASYELTTDRQARAEIHRLANEIRRAADIPIP
;
A
#
# COMPACT_ATOMS: atom_id res chain seq x y z
N MET A 1 -5.76 -3.79 -20.52
CA MET A 1 -4.93 -4.86 -19.95
C MET A 1 -3.48 -4.54 -20.27
N ALA A 2 -2.58 -4.65 -19.30
CA ALA A 2 -1.15 -4.39 -19.49
C ALA A 2 -0.35 -5.68 -19.28
N LYS A 3 0.66 -5.90 -20.13
CA LYS A 3 1.58 -7.05 -20.02
C LYS A 3 2.59 -6.81 -18.90
N GLY A 4 2.80 -7.79 -18.05
CA GLY A 4 3.79 -7.72 -16.99
C GLY A 4 4.50 -9.04 -16.77
N LEU A 5 5.48 -9.00 -15.90
CA LEU A 5 6.26 -10.15 -15.49
C LEU A 5 6.43 -10.19 -13.99
N ASP A 6 6.80 -11.34 -13.47
CA ASP A 6 7.49 -11.45 -12.20
C ASP A 6 8.71 -12.37 -12.38
N CYS A 7 9.72 -12.17 -11.55
CA CYS A 7 10.92 -13.01 -11.58
C CYS A 7 11.56 -12.99 -10.19
N ALA A 8 12.21 -14.08 -9.80
CA ALA A 8 12.96 -14.11 -8.54
C ALA A 8 14.26 -13.30 -8.65
N ILE A 9 15.02 -13.50 -9.73
CA ILE A 9 16.35 -12.90 -9.91
C ILE A 9 16.23 -11.40 -10.18
N PRO A 10 17.03 -10.55 -9.50
CA PRO A 10 17.10 -9.12 -9.77
C PRO A 10 17.40 -8.78 -11.23
N LEU A 11 16.66 -7.81 -11.76
CA LEU A 11 16.83 -7.28 -13.09
C LEU A 11 18.00 -6.28 -13.13
N SER A 12 18.95 -6.53 -14.03
CA SER A 12 19.93 -5.52 -14.42
C SER A 12 19.26 -4.42 -15.26
N ALA A 13 19.91 -3.26 -15.39
CA ALA A 13 19.44 -2.20 -16.29
C ALA A 13 19.34 -2.66 -17.76
N SER A 14 20.22 -3.58 -18.19
CA SER A 14 20.15 -4.16 -19.54
C SER A 14 18.89 -5.03 -19.70
N ASN A 15 18.66 -5.94 -18.74
CA ASN A 15 17.49 -6.81 -18.75
C ASN A 15 16.19 -6.00 -18.70
N ALA A 16 16.12 -4.99 -17.83
CA ALA A 16 14.96 -4.11 -17.74
C ALA A 16 14.64 -3.41 -19.07
N LYS A 17 15.65 -2.87 -19.76
CA LYS A 17 15.48 -2.23 -21.08
C LYS A 17 14.99 -3.20 -22.14
N VAL A 18 15.57 -4.40 -22.19
CA VAL A 18 15.19 -5.43 -23.16
C VAL A 18 13.75 -5.89 -22.93
N LEU A 19 13.35 -6.09 -21.67
CA LEU A 19 11.98 -6.47 -21.32
C LEU A 19 10.98 -5.35 -21.63
N ALA A 20 11.31 -4.09 -21.31
CA ALA A 20 10.48 -2.95 -21.70
C ALA A 20 10.31 -2.87 -23.23
N GLY A 21 11.39 -3.06 -24.00
CA GLY A 21 11.35 -3.13 -25.46
C GLY A 21 10.54 -4.31 -26.01
N ALA A 22 10.38 -5.39 -25.24
CA ALA A 22 9.51 -6.53 -25.54
C ALA A 22 8.03 -6.29 -25.13
N GLY A 23 7.69 -5.07 -24.73
CA GLY A 23 6.33 -4.62 -24.43
C GLY A 23 5.85 -4.89 -23.00
N PHE A 24 6.75 -5.24 -22.08
CA PHE A 24 6.40 -5.33 -20.67
C PHE A 24 6.21 -3.92 -20.07
N VAL A 25 5.14 -3.76 -19.31
CA VAL A 25 4.72 -2.49 -18.68
C VAL A 25 5.02 -2.48 -17.19
N PHE A 26 5.06 -3.65 -16.54
CA PHE A 26 5.39 -3.76 -15.13
C PHE A 26 6.19 -5.02 -14.80
N ALA A 27 6.93 -4.96 -13.70
CA ALA A 27 7.62 -6.10 -13.10
C ALA A 27 7.24 -6.25 -11.62
N ALA A 28 6.74 -7.42 -11.23
CA ALA A 28 6.55 -7.80 -9.84
C ALA A 28 7.86 -8.29 -9.23
N ARG A 29 8.26 -7.71 -8.09
CA ARG A 29 9.58 -7.92 -7.47
C ARG A 29 9.49 -8.02 -5.95
N TYR A 30 10.43 -8.77 -5.36
CA TYR A 30 10.32 -9.25 -3.98
C TYR A 30 10.83 -8.28 -2.92
N LEU A 31 9.98 -7.84 -2.00
CA LEU A 31 10.33 -7.07 -0.80
C LEU A 31 10.71 -7.98 0.38
N VAL A 32 11.78 -8.76 0.23
CA VAL A 32 12.19 -9.72 1.27
C VAL A 32 13.41 -9.23 2.05
N PRO A 33 13.65 -9.74 3.28
CA PRO A 33 14.81 -9.34 4.08
C PRO A 33 16.14 -9.70 3.41
N GLU A 34 17.22 -9.00 3.80
CA GLU A 34 18.58 -9.14 3.25
C GLU A 34 19.13 -10.57 3.22
N ARG A 35 18.73 -11.44 4.15
CA ARG A 35 19.09 -12.87 4.13
C ARG A 35 18.63 -13.61 2.86
N LEU A 36 17.74 -13.02 2.07
CA LEU A 36 17.24 -13.49 0.77
C LEU A 36 17.68 -12.54 -0.37
N SER A 37 18.87 -11.93 -0.25
CA SER A 37 19.45 -10.97 -1.20
C SER A 37 19.39 -11.43 -2.65
N TRP A 38 19.48 -12.74 -2.90
CA TRP A 38 19.41 -13.34 -4.24
C TRP A 38 18.09 -13.09 -4.98
N LYS A 39 16.97 -12.81 -4.27
CA LYS A 39 15.67 -12.42 -4.89
C LYS A 39 15.18 -11.01 -4.54
N ARG A 40 15.79 -10.40 -3.52
CA ARG A 40 15.41 -9.11 -2.93
C ARG A 40 15.50 -7.95 -3.94
N LEU A 41 14.41 -7.20 -4.05
CA LEU A 41 14.39 -5.90 -4.73
C LEU A 41 15.21 -4.88 -3.94
N ASN A 42 16.09 -4.15 -4.62
CA ASN A 42 16.80 -3.02 -4.04
C ASN A 42 16.51 -1.72 -4.80
N ARG A 43 16.99 -0.60 -4.25
CA ARG A 43 16.77 0.74 -4.82
C ARG A 43 17.32 0.88 -6.24
N ALA A 44 18.53 0.40 -6.50
CA ALA A 44 19.17 0.52 -7.81
C ALA A 44 18.42 -0.29 -8.88
N GLU A 45 17.92 -1.48 -8.53
CA GLU A 45 17.05 -2.26 -9.40
C GLU A 45 15.72 -1.52 -9.67
N ALA A 46 15.08 -0.97 -8.64
CA ALA A 46 13.84 -0.22 -8.81
C ALA A 46 14.02 0.99 -9.76
N GLU A 47 15.15 1.70 -9.65
CA GLU A 47 15.51 2.79 -10.56
C GLU A 47 15.80 2.29 -11.98
N ALA A 48 16.43 1.12 -12.13
CA ALA A 48 16.68 0.51 -13.42
C ALA A 48 15.37 0.13 -14.14
N ILE A 49 14.44 -0.50 -13.44
CA ILE A 49 13.10 -0.85 -13.95
C ILE A 49 12.34 0.41 -14.37
N THR A 50 12.34 1.42 -13.49
CA THR A 50 11.68 2.71 -13.74
C THR A 50 12.29 3.46 -14.92
N SER A 51 13.62 3.45 -15.05
CA SER A 51 14.35 4.11 -16.15
C SER A 51 14.12 3.41 -17.49
N ALA A 52 13.85 2.10 -17.48
CA ALA A 52 13.42 1.36 -18.66
C ALA A 52 11.96 1.67 -19.07
N GLY A 53 11.20 2.39 -18.24
CA GLY A 53 9.81 2.77 -18.52
C GLY A 53 8.76 1.83 -17.94
N MET A 54 9.15 0.87 -17.12
CA MET A 54 8.22 -0.05 -16.45
C MET A 54 7.81 0.43 -15.07
N GLN A 55 6.63 -0.01 -14.62
CA GLN A 55 6.17 0.07 -13.23
C GLN A 55 6.67 -1.14 -12.42
N ILE A 56 6.54 -1.05 -11.10
CA ILE A 56 6.92 -2.08 -10.14
C ILE A 56 5.70 -2.48 -9.34
N VAL A 57 5.52 -3.79 -9.16
CA VAL A 57 4.58 -4.36 -8.18
C VAL A 57 5.38 -5.02 -7.08
N SER A 58 5.04 -4.77 -5.82
CA SER A 58 5.77 -5.32 -4.69
C SER A 58 5.11 -6.58 -4.15
N VAL A 59 5.89 -7.66 -4.00
CA VAL A 59 5.44 -8.92 -3.38
C VAL A 59 6.34 -9.34 -2.23
N TYR A 60 5.75 -9.83 -1.14
CA TYR A 60 6.46 -10.39 0.00
C TYR A 60 6.25 -11.90 0.03
N GLU A 61 7.36 -12.63 -0.04
CA GLU A 61 7.38 -14.08 0.08
C GLU A 61 8.77 -14.57 0.50
N THR A 62 8.89 -15.06 1.74
CA THR A 62 10.13 -15.69 2.21
C THR A 62 10.11 -17.21 2.09
N SER A 63 8.93 -17.82 2.13
CA SER A 63 8.64 -19.22 1.80
C SER A 63 7.18 -19.33 1.35
N ALA A 64 6.87 -20.38 0.59
CA ALA A 64 5.58 -20.55 -0.07
C ALA A 64 4.36 -20.55 0.89
N ASN A 65 4.51 -21.16 2.07
CA ASN A 65 3.43 -21.37 3.04
C ASN A 65 3.47 -20.42 4.25
N ARG A 66 4.13 -19.25 4.16
CA ARG A 66 4.19 -18.29 5.28
C ARG A 66 2.82 -17.98 5.93
N PRO A 67 1.72 -17.82 5.17
CA PRO A 67 0.40 -17.56 5.71
C PRO A 67 -0.14 -18.62 6.68
N ALA A 68 0.35 -19.86 6.63
CA ALA A 68 -0.08 -20.94 7.53
C ALA A 68 0.26 -20.67 9.02
N GLY A 69 1.18 -19.74 9.32
CA GLY A 69 1.44 -19.32 10.71
C GLY A 69 0.58 -18.16 11.21
N GLY A 70 -0.44 -17.76 10.45
CA GLY A 70 -1.49 -16.85 10.88
C GLY A 70 -0.98 -15.47 11.31
N ALA A 71 -1.67 -14.87 12.27
CA ALA A 71 -1.44 -13.48 12.69
C ALA A 71 0.00 -13.21 13.18
N ALA A 72 0.65 -14.18 13.84
CA ALA A 72 2.01 -14.00 14.34
C ALA A 72 3.02 -13.81 13.19
N HIS A 73 2.90 -14.65 12.15
CA HIS A 73 3.69 -14.50 10.93
C HIS A 73 3.29 -13.26 10.14
N GLY A 74 2.00 -12.96 10.04
CA GLY A 74 1.51 -11.78 9.35
C GLY A 74 2.08 -10.49 9.93
N LYS A 75 2.11 -10.38 11.26
CA LYS A 75 2.72 -9.24 11.95
C LYS A 75 4.22 -9.11 11.66
N SER A 76 4.98 -10.20 11.75
CA SER A 76 6.43 -10.15 11.54
C SER A 76 6.79 -9.87 10.07
N ASP A 77 6.05 -10.45 9.13
CA ASP A 77 6.23 -10.24 7.70
C ASP A 77 5.76 -8.86 7.25
N GLY A 78 4.65 -8.37 7.77
CA GLY A 78 4.21 -6.99 7.55
C GLY A 78 5.24 -5.96 8.01
N LEU A 79 5.82 -6.16 9.21
CA LEU A 79 6.92 -5.32 9.69
C LEU A 79 8.17 -5.41 8.82
N ALA A 80 8.50 -6.59 8.32
CA ALA A 80 9.63 -6.77 7.41
C ALA A 80 9.39 -6.07 6.07
N ALA A 81 8.24 -6.31 5.44
CA ALA A 81 7.83 -5.65 4.20
C ALA A 81 7.83 -4.12 4.34
N LEU A 82 7.35 -3.59 5.47
CA LEU A 82 7.39 -2.14 5.75
C LEU A 82 8.82 -1.60 5.74
N ARG A 83 9.76 -2.30 6.39
CA ARG A 83 11.17 -1.88 6.44
C ARG A 83 11.78 -1.88 5.05
N GLU A 84 11.52 -2.92 4.27
CA GLU A 84 12.00 -3.03 2.89
C GLU A 84 11.43 -1.92 2.00
N ALA A 85 10.11 -1.70 2.04
CA ALA A 85 9.42 -0.64 1.31
C ALA A 85 10.00 0.75 1.63
N LYS A 86 10.22 1.04 2.92
CA LYS A 86 10.84 2.31 3.35
C LYS A 86 12.27 2.45 2.85
N LEU A 87 13.07 1.38 2.95
CA LEU A 87 14.47 1.40 2.56
C LEU A 87 14.67 1.72 1.07
N ILE A 88 13.84 1.13 0.20
CA ILE A 88 13.93 1.35 -1.24
C ILE A 88 13.15 2.60 -1.71
N GLY A 89 12.43 3.25 -0.79
CA GLY A 89 11.63 4.44 -1.08
C GLY A 89 10.38 4.12 -1.92
N GLN A 90 9.74 2.98 -1.68
CA GLN A 90 8.45 2.66 -2.28
C GLN A 90 7.41 3.72 -1.87
N PRO A 91 6.75 4.41 -2.82
CA PRO A 91 5.78 5.46 -2.53
C PRO A 91 4.59 4.98 -1.70
N LYS A 92 4.16 5.82 -0.75
CA LYS A 92 2.91 5.60 -0.01
C LYS A 92 1.71 5.52 -0.97
N GLY A 93 0.70 4.76 -0.62
CA GLY A 93 -0.49 4.51 -1.43
C GLY A 93 -0.30 3.44 -2.52
N SER A 94 0.89 2.87 -2.66
CA SER A 94 1.12 1.65 -3.47
C SER A 94 0.77 0.39 -2.69
N ALA A 95 0.71 -0.76 -3.38
CA ALA A 95 0.35 -2.04 -2.78
C ALA A 95 1.57 -2.93 -2.48
N ILE A 96 1.40 -3.81 -1.49
CA ILE A 96 2.30 -4.92 -1.18
C ILE A 96 1.47 -6.20 -1.12
N TYR A 97 1.76 -7.14 -2.00
CA TYR A 97 1.10 -8.44 -2.08
C TYR A 97 1.81 -9.45 -1.20
N PHE A 98 1.06 -10.25 -0.43
CA PHE A 98 1.62 -11.37 0.31
C PHE A 98 1.24 -12.69 -0.34
N ALA A 99 2.22 -13.56 -0.56
CA ALA A 99 2.01 -14.79 -1.29
C ALA A 99 1.42 -15.92 -0.43
N VAL A 100 0.36 -16.52 -0.97
CA VAL A 100 -0.17 -17.85 -0.63
C VAL A 100 0.22 -18.76 -1.80
N ASP A 101 1.47 -19.25 -1.81
CA ASP A 101 2.05 -19.97 -2.94
C ASP A 101 1.90 -21.50 -2.78
N TYR A 102 0.67 -21.94 -2.52
CA TYR A 102 0.33 -23.36 -2.41
C TYR A 102 -1.14 -23.60 -2.73
N ASP A 103 -1.53 -24.87 -2.89
CA ASP A 103 -2.91 -25.30 -3.13
C ASP A 103 -3.75 -25.20 -1.83
N ALA A 104 -4.00 -23.96 -1.38
CA ALA A 104 -4.73 -23.67 -0.16
C ALA A 104 -6.21 -24.09 -0.26
N GLY A 105 -6.68 -24.83 0.74
CA GLY A 105 -8.07 -25.29 0.84
C GLY A 105 -8.88 -24.53 1.88
N GLN A 106 -10.14 -24.93 2.03
CA GLN A 106 -11.08 -24.27 2.95
C GLN A 106 -10.57 -24.18 4.39
N GLN A 107 -9.83 -25.18 4.86
CA GLN A 107 -9.21 -25.20 6.18
C GLN A 107 -8.17 -24.08 6.39
N ASP A 108 -7.59 -23.54 5.31
CA ASP A 108 -6.52 -22.55 5.39
C ASP A 108 -7.04 -21.11 5.42
N TYR A 109 -8.29 -20.87 5.02
CA TYR A 109 -8.78 -19.51 4.76
C TYR A 109 -8.82 -18.62 6.00
N GLU A 110 -9.20 -19.17 7.15
CA GLU A 110 -9.19 -18.42 8.40
C GLU A 110 -7.78 -18.01 8.80
N VAL A 111 -6.80 -18.92 8.68
CA VAL A 111 -5.42 -18.62 9.05
C VAL A 111 -4.77 -17.63 8.07
N ILE A 112 -5.08 -17.73 6.77
CA ILE A 112 -4.67 -16.76 5.75
C ILE A 112 -5.27 -15.37 6.04
N GLU A 113 -6.55 -15.29 6.38
CA GLU A 113 -7.19 -14.03 6.74
C GLU A 113 -6.50 -13.38 7.94
N HIS A 114 -6.26 -14.14 9.01
CA HIS A 114 -5.57 -13.65 10.20
C HIS A 114 -4.14 -13.17 9.88
N TYR A 115 -3.43 -13.88 9.01
CA TYR A 115 -2.13 -13.44 8.52
C TYR A 115 -2.23 -12.09 7.76
N LEU A 116 -3.13 -11.97 6.79
CA LEU A 116 -3.27 -10.76 5.97
C LEU A 116 -3.69 -9.55 6.81
N ARG A 117 -4.64 -9.71 7.73
CA ARG A 117 -5.06 -8.62 8.63
C ARG A 117 -3.93 -8.16 9.55
N ALA A 118 -3.16 -9.09 10.10
CA ALA A 118 -2.02 -8.75 10.96
C ALA A 118 -0.89 -8.05 10.18
N ALA A 119 -0.64 -8.47 8.94
CA ALA A 119 0.29 -7.78 8.04
C ALA A 119 -0.21 -6.37 7.69
N SER A 120 -1.49 -6.24 7.35
CA SER A 120 -2.13 -4.96 7.00
C SER A 120 -2.03 -3.93 8.13
N ALA A 121 -2.19 -4.35 9.39
CA ALA A 121 -2.03 -3.49 10.55
C ALA A 121 -0.62 -2.86 10.68
N GLN A 122 0.39 -3.41 9.99
CA GLN A 122 1.75 -2.84 9.95
C GLN A 122 1.97 -1.91 8.76
N LEU A 123 1.06 -1.89 7.79
CA LEU A 123 1.23 -1.25 6.48
C LEU A 123 0.26 -0.09 6.27
N LEU A 124 0.05 0.76 7.28
CA LEU A 124 -0.95 1.84 7.24
C LEU A 124 -0.79 2.83 6.07
N ASP A 125 0.43 2.99 5.54
CA ASP A 125 0.74 3.85 4.41
C ASP A 125 0.62 3.15 3.04
N TYR A 126 0.30 1.85 3.01
CA TYR A 126 0.28 1.01 1.80
C TYR A 126 -1.00 0.18 1.74
N HIS A 127 -1.38 -0.22 0.53
CA HIS A 127 -2.44 -1.20 0.38
C HIS A 127 -1.91 -2.62 0.59
N THR A 128 -2.68 -3.45 1.28
CA THR A 128 -2.39 -4.88 1.40
C THR A 128 -3.09 -5.62 0.27
N GLY A 129 -2.34 -6.50 -0.39
CA GLY A 129 -2.86 -7.46 -1.35
C GLY A 129 -2.47 -8.90 -1.05
N VAL A 130 -3.08 -9.83 -1.77
CA VAL A 130 -2.77 -11.26 -1.70
C VAL A 130 -2.45 -11.79 -3.09
N TYR A 131 -1.39 -12.60 -3.18
CA TYR A 131 -1.14 -13.48 -4.31
C TYR A 131 -1.64 -14.89 -3.97
N GLY A 132 -2.38 -15.54 -4.85
CA GLY A 132 -2.84 -16.91 -4.62
C GLY A 132 -3.77 -17.46 -5.69
N SER A 133 -4.28 -18.67 -5.44
CA SER A 133 -5.23 -19.35 -6.35
C SER A 133 -6.56 -18.59 -6.44
N TYR A 134 -7.36 -18.90 -7.46
CA TYR A 134 -8.73 -18.39 -7.63
C TYR A 134 -9.53 -18.49 -6.32
N ALA A 135 -9.46 -19.63 -5.63
CA ALA A 135 -10.23 -19.85 -4.42
C ALA A 135 -9.79 -18.95 -3.26
N VAL A 136 -8.47 -18.70 -3.14
CA VAL A 136 -7.92 -17.72 -2.19
C VAL A 136 -8.40 -16.31 -2.53
N ILE A 137 -8.33 -15.91 -3.80
CA ILE A 137 -8.78 -14.58 -4.23
C ILE A 137 -10.25 -14.35 -3.90
N GLU A 138 -11.13 -15.27 -4.30
CA GLU A 138 -12.58 -15.15 -4.05
C GLU A 138 -12.88 -15.08 -2.55
N GLU A 139 -12.27 -15.95 -1.75
CA GLU A 139 -12.55 -16.01 -0.31
C GLU A 139 -12.00 -14.77 0.41
N MET A 140 -10.79 -14.31 0.08
CA MET A 140 -10.21 -13.12 0.71
C MET A 140 -10.94 -11.83 0.28
N ALA A 141 -11.48 -11.78 -0.94
CA ALA A 141 -12.35 -10.71 -1.40
C ALA A 141 -13.68 -10.70 -0.64
N LYS A 142 -14.34 -11.86 -0.54
CA LYS A 142 -15.59 -12.05 0.22
C LYS A 142 -15.46 -11.63 1.68
N ARG A 143 -14.34 -11.99 2.33
CA ARG A 143 -14.03 -11.65 3.73
C ARG A 143 -13.52 -10.22 3.92
N GLN A 144 -13.23 -9.51 2.83
CA GLN A 144 -12.60 -8.19 2.86
C GLN A 144 -11.31 -8.21 3.71
N ALA A 145 -10.51 -9.27 3.54
CA ALA A 145 -9.25 -9.45 4.28
C ALA A 145 -8.14 -8.52 3.78
N CYS A 146 -8.21 -8.13 2.49
CA CYS A 146 -7.30 -7.20 1.84
C CYS A 146 -8.03 -6.52 0.66
N SER A 147 -7.32 -5.66 -0.08
CA SER A 147 -7.94 -4.80 -1.11
C SER A 147 -7.41 -5.02 -2.54
N HIS A 148 -6.35 -5.81 -2.68
CA HIS A 148 -5.66 -6.02 -3.95
C HIS A 148 -5.42 -7.52 -4.17
N PHE A 149 -5.64 -7.99 -5.39
CA PHE A 149 -5.71 -9.42 -5.70
C PHE A 149 -4.85 -9.76 -6.91
N TRP A 150 -3.84 -10.60 -6.70
CA TRP A 150 -3.01 -11.15 -7.76
C TRP A 150 -3.26 -12.65 -7.85
N GLN A 151 -4.02 -13.07 -8.86
CA GLN A 151 -4.35 -14.48 -9.03
C GLN A 151 -3.24 -15.20 -9.80
N THR A 152 -2.88 -16.42 -9.39
CA THR A 152 -2.11 -17.35 -10.24
C THR A 152 -3.01 -18.35 -10.96
N TYR A 153 -2.65 -18.77 -12.18
CA TYR A 153 -3.30 -19.89 -12.86
C TYR A 153 -3.09 -21.22 -12.13
N ALA A 154 -1.97 -21.33 -11.40
CA ALA A 154 -1.69 -22.49 -10.56
C ALA A 154 -2.80 -22.66 -9.51
N TRP A 155 -3.20 -23.92 -9.30
CA TRP A 155 -4.26 -24.28 -8.35
C TRP A 155 -5.65 -23.68 -8.63
N SER A 156 -5.81 -22.86 -9.66
CA SER A 156 -7.06 -22.17 -9.99
C SER A 156 -8.05 -23.01 -10.81
N ARG A 157 -7.66 -24.23 -11.21
CA ARG A 157 -8.50 -25.18 -11.96
C ARG A 157 -9.16 -24.54 -13.21
N GLY A 158 -8.41 -23.70 -13.92
CA GLY A 158 -8.86 -23.01 -15.12
C GLY A 158 -9.80 -21.81 -14.88
N LYS A 159 -10.10 -21.45 -13.63
CA LYS A 159 -10.95 -20.30 -13.30
C LYS A 159 -10.16 -19.01 -13.22
N LYS A 160 -10.83 -17.88 -13.51
CA LYS A 160 -10.29 -16.52 -13.40
C LYS A 160 -11.29 -15.64 -12.66
N SER A 161 -10.85 -14.98 -11.59
CA SER A 161 -11.64 -14.13 -10.72
C SER A 161 -11.82 -12.75 -11.34
N GLN A 162 -13.01 -12.17 -11.16
CA GLN A 162 -13.27 -10.77 -11.50
C GLN A 162 -12.68 -9.79 -10.48
N HIS A 163 -12.28 -10.27 -9.30
CA HIS A 163 -11.59 -9.47 -8.30
C HIS A 163 -10.11 -9.27 -8.61
N ALA A 164 -9.53 -10.09 -9.49
CA ALA A 164 -8.11 -10.03 -9.82
C ALA A 164 -7.72 -8.68 -10.45
N ASN A 165 -6.77 -7.99 -9.82
CA ASN A 165 -6.06 -6.84 -10.39
C ASN A 165 -4.92 -7.29 -11.30
N ILE A 166 -4.30 -8.43 -10.96
CA ILE A 166 -3.21 -9.06 -11.69
C ILE A 166 -3.51 -10.54 -11.85
N TYR A 167 -3.15 -11.14 -13.00
CA TYR A 167 -3.23 -12.58 -13.25
C TYR A 167 -1.93 -13.12 -13.81
N GLN A 168 -1.27 -14.01 -13.07
CA GLN A 168 -0.15 -14.81 -13.56
C GLN A 168 -0.71 -15.97 -14.38
N TYR A 169 -0.41 -15.99 -15.68
CA TYR A 169 -1.04 -16.93 -16.62
C TYR A 169 -0.09 -18.00 -17.16
N GLN A 170 1.21 -17.86 -16.92
CA GLN A 170 2.23 -18.81 -17.37
C GLN A 170 3.52 -18.65 -16.59
N ASN A 171 4.12 -19.76 -16.14
CA ASN A 171 5.38 -19.76 -15.41
C ASN A 171 6.53 -20.37 -16.22
N ASP A 172 7.75 -20.25 -15.70
CA ASP A 172 8.98 -20.87 -16.21
C ASP A 172 9.28 -20.55 -17.67
N THR A 173 8.99 -19.32 -18.09
CA THR A 173 9.30 -18.85 -19.45
C THR A 173 10.63 -18.11 -19.49
N SER A 174 11.06 -17.75 -20.71
CA SER A 174 12.23 -16.92 -20.94
C SER A 174 11.94 -15.91 -22.04
N VAL A 175 12.18 -14.63 -21.76
CA VAL A 175 12.16 -13.57 -22.77
C VAL A 175 13.53 -12.94 -22.82
N ALA A 176 14.14 -12.98 -24.01
CA ALA A 176 15.49 -12.47 -24.25
C ALA A 176 16.54 -12.99 -23.25
N GLY A 177 16.44 -14.28 -22.88
CA GLY A 177 17.36 -14.94 -21.95
C GLY A 177 17.08 -14.69 -20.47
N VAL A 178 16.07 -13.88 -20.13
CA VAL A 178 15.64 -13.65 -18.74
C VAL A 178 14.53 -14.61 -18.38
N LYS A 179 14.77 -15.47 -17.38
CA LYS A 179 13.74 -16.35 -16.81
C LYS A 179 12.73 -15.53 -16.00
N LEU A 180 11.46 -15.72 -16.28
CA LEU A 180 10.36 -14.96 -15.69
C LEU A 180 9.04 -15.72 -15.83
N ASP A 181 8.04 -15.25 -15.10
CA ASP A 181 6.65 -15.66 -15.20
C ASP A 181 5.82 -14.51 -15.80
N LEU A 182 4.80 -14.85 -16.58
CA LEU A 182 4.00 -13.91 -17.34
C LEU A 182 2.73 -13.52 -16.60
N ASN A 183 2.48 -12.21 -16.57
CA ASN A 183 1.38 -11.60 -15.88
C ASN A 183 0.59 -10.65 -16.78
N GLU A 184 -0.69 -10.51 -16.49
CA GLU A 184 -1.57 -9.48 -17.06
C GLU A 184 -2.17 -8.64 -15.94
N SER A 185 -2.34 -7.35 -16.20
CA SER A 185 -3.03 -6.45 -15.28
C SER A 185 -4.40 -5.99 -15.82
N PHE A 186 -5.34 -5.77 -14.89
CA PHE A 186 -6.73 -5.37 -15.16
C PHE A 186 -7.11 -4.03 -14.50
N GLY A 187 -6.15 -3.33 -13.90
CA GLY A 187 -6.33 -2.05 -13.23
C GLY A 187 -6.26 -2.16 -11.70
N LYS A 188 -5.85 -1.04 -11.06
CA LYS A 188 -5.73 -0.91 -9.60
C LYS A 188 -4.76 -1.95 -9.00
N GLU A 189 -3.63 -2.14 -9.65
CA GLU A 189 -2.56 -3.05 -9.27
C GLU A 189 -1.83 -2.57 -8.02
N GLY A 190 -1.92 -1.27 -7.72
CA GLY A 190 -1.09 -0.62 -6.70
C GLY A 190 0.39 -0.58 -7.09
N TRP A 191 0.69 -0.57 -8.39
CA TRP A 191 2.05 -0.44 -8.88
C TRP A 191 2.66 0.92 -8.54
N TRP A 192 3.97 1.02 -8.66
CA TRP A 192 4.72 2.24 -8.35
C TRP A 192 5.97 2.33 -9.23
N ASN A 193 6.66 3.47 -9.18
CA ASN A 193 7.97 3.64 -9.79
C ASN A 193 8.78 4.65 -8.97
N THR A 194 10.07 4.79 -9.28
CA THR A 194 10.98 5.70 -8.56
C THR A 194 11.04 7.10 -9.12
N ARG A 195 10.32 7.40 -10.22
CA ARG A 195 10.19 8.79 -10.65
C ARG A 195 9.44 9.47 -9.53
N ILE A 196 10.03 10.54 -9.02
CA ILE A 196 9.28 11.48 -8.21
C ILE A 196 8.13 11.87 -9.12
N SER A 197 6.92 11.41 -8.81
CA SER A 197 5.77 12.08 -9.35
C SER A 197 5.95 13.51 -8.89
N GLU A 198 6.24 14.41 -9.82
CA GLU A 198 5.68 15.75 -9.76
C GLU A 198 4.15 15.56 -9.74
N GLN A 199 3.60 14.98 -8.66
CA GLN A 199 2.39 15.53 -8.14
C GLN A 199 2.72 17.01 -8.02
N PRO A 200 1.88 17.93 -8.52
CA PRO A 200 2.06 19.32 -8.18
C PRO A 200 2.24 19.31 -6.67
N VAL A 201 3.44 19.64 -6.21
CA VAL A 201 3.64 20.08 -4.85
C VAL A 201 2.61 21.19 -4.80
N LYS A 202 1.48 20.98 -4.11
CA LYS A 202 0.60 22.09 -3.76
C LYS A 202 1.60 23.11 -3.25
N PRO A 203 1.77 24.26 -3.94
CA PRO A 203 2.89 25.15 -3.68
C PRO A 203 2.94 25.31 -2.16
N PRO A 204 4.11 25.10 -1.52
CA PRO A 204 4.21 25.08 -0.06
C PRO A 204 3.38 26.23 0.42
N LEU A 205 2.29 25.93 1.16
CA LEU A 205 1.19 26.87 1.44
C LEU A 205 1.82 28.25 1.62
N ALA A 206 1.75 29.07 0.58
CA ALA A 206 2.35 30.40 0.62
C ALA A 206 1.65 31.05 1.77
N GLN A 207 2.37 31.24 2.90
CA GLN A 207 1.85 31.55 4.24
C GLN A 207 0.44 32.11 4.13
N ARG A 208 -0.56 31.24 4.05
CA ARG A 208 -1.93 31.70 3.99
C ARG A 208 -2.16 32.05 5.44
N GLU A 209 -2.11 33.33 5.76
CA GLU A 209 -2.67 33.84 7.00
C GLU A 209 -4.04 33.20 7.13
N TYR A 210 -4.13 32.16 7.97
CA TYR A 210 -5.36 31.46 8.19
C TYR A 210 -6.19 32.37 9.08
N LYS A 211 -6.98 33.22 8.44
CA LYS A 211 -7.96 34.06 9.12
C LYS A 211 -9.13 33.16 9.50
N MET A 212 -9.51 33.18 10.79
CA MET A 212 -10.66 32.41 11.24
C MET A 212 -11.94 33.07 10.70
N GLU A 213 -12.78 32.28 10.03
CA GLU A 213 -14.07 32.77 9.54
C GLU A 213 -14.99 33.12 10.72
N THR A 214 -15.70 34.25 10.62
CA THR A 214 -16.63 34.73 11.68
C THR A 214 -17.65 33.65 12.08
N ARG A 215 -18.12 32.85 11.11
CA ARG A 215 -19.09 31.77 11.35
C ARG A 215 -18.53 30.69 12.28
N ASP A 216 -17.29 30.29 12.07
CA ASP A 216 -16.63 29.23 12.83
C ASP A 216 -16.26 29.72 14.23
N ALA A 217 -15.74 30.96 14.31
CA ALA A 217 -15.49 31.64 15.58
C ALA A 217 -16.76 31.71 16.44
N GLN A 218 -17.88 32.13 15.86
CA GLN A 218 -19.17 32.17 16.56
C GLN A 218 -19.64 30.79 17.02
N ALA A 219 -19.39 29.73 16.24
CA ALA A 219 -19.73 28.37 16.64
C ALA A 219 -18.92 27.92 17.88
N ILE A 220 -17.61 28.19 17.88
CA ILE A 220 -16.74 27.84 19.02
C ILE A 220 -17.07 28.70 20.24
N ILE A 221 -17.31 30.00 20.06
CA ILE A 221 -17.71 30.91 21.16
C ILE A 221 -19.01 30.42 21.82
N ARG A 222 -19.99 29.91 21.05
CA ARG A 222 -21.22 29.33 21.63
C ARG A 222 -20.94 28.10 22.48
N LEU A 223 -20.03 27.22 22.04
CA LEU A 223 -19.63 26.05 22.83
C LEU A 223 -18.92 26.47 24.12
N LEU A 224 -18.01 27.44 24.04
CA LEU A 224 -17.32 28.00 25.21
C LEU A 224 -18.29 28.68 26.18
N ALA A 225 -19.28 29.43 25.69
CA ALA A 225 -20.32 30.02 26.52
C ALA A 225 -21.14 28.95 27.26
N ALA A 226 -21.51 27.85 26.59
CA ALA A 226 -22.17 26.74 27.25
C ALA A 226 -21.29 26.12 28.35
N SER A 227 -19.99 25.94 28.10
CA SER A 227 -19.05 25.47 29.14
C SER A 227 -18.88 26.45 30.29
N TYR A 228 -18.91 27.76 30.02
CA TYR A 228 -18.80 28.81 31.03
C TYR A 228 -19.96 28.75 32.04
N GLU A 229 -21.19 28.58 31.54
CA GLU A 229 -22.40 28.47 32.37
C GLU A 229 -22.40 27.20 33.23
N LEU A 230 -21.85 26.09 32.70
CA LEU A 230 -21.85 24.79 33.38
C LEU A 230 -20.80 24.67 34.49
N THR A 231 -19.72 25.44 34.45
CA THR A 231 -18.67 25.35 35.47
C THR A 231 -18.94 26.28 36.65
N THR A 232 -18.68 25.81 37.88
CA THR A 232 -18.67 26.65 39.11
C THR A 232 -17.25 27.09 39.50
N ASP A 233 -16.22 26.61 38.80
CA ASP A 233 -14.83 26.96 39.05
C ASP A 233 -14.50 28.33 38.44
N ARG A 234 -14.06 29.25 39.30
CA ARG A 234 -13.72 30.63 38.92
C ARG A 234 -12.52 30.72 37.97
N GLN A 235 -11.51 29.85 38.13
CA GLN A 235 -10.35 29.81 37.24
C GLN A 235 -10.74 29.27 35.87
N ALA A 236 -11.54 28.21 35.83
CA ALA A 236 -12.07 27.67 34.59
C ALA A 236 -12.92 28.71 33.83
N ARG A 237 -13.78 29.45 34.53
CA ARG A 237 -14.55 30.56 33.93
C ARG A 237 -13.66 31.64 33.33
N ALA A 238 -12.61 32.06 34.04
CA ALA A 238 -11.68 33.07 33.54
C ALA A 238 -10.95 32.60 32.28
N GLU A 239 -10.54 31.33 32.23
CA GLU A 239 -9.84 30.77 31.08
C GLU A 239 -10.76 30.59 29.87
N ILE A 240 -11.99 30.09 30.08
CA ILE A 240 -12.99 29.99 29.01
C ILE A 240 -13.30 31.37 28.41
N HIS A 241 -13.43 32.40 29.26
CA HIS A 241 -13.64 33.77 28.83
C HIS A 241 -12.45 34.31 28.02
N ARG A 242 -11.22 34.06 28.47
CA ARG A 242 -9.99 34.43 27.76
C ARG A 242 -9.93 33.77 26.37
N LEU A 243 -10.21 32.46 26.30
CA LEU A 243 -10.20 31.70 25.05
C LEU A 243 -11.27 32.20 24.06
N ALA A 244 -12.45 32.54 24.55
CA ALA A 244 -13.49 33.13 23.71
C ALA A 244 -13.03 34.47 23.10
N ASN A 245 -12.27 35.27 23.83
CA ASN A 245 -11.71 36.54 23.33
C ASN A 245 -10.56 36.35 22.34
N GLU A 246 -9.72 35.34 22.51
CA GLU A 246 -8.71 34.97 21.49
C GLU A 246 -9.37 34.58 20.17
N ILE A 247 -10.45 33.80 20.23
CA ILE A 247 -11.22 33.41 19.05
C ILE A 247 -11.87 34.62 18.38
N ARG A 248 -12.40 35.57 19.16
CA ARG A 248 -12.93 36.83 18.63
C ARG A 248 -11.84 37.63 17.89
N ARG A 249 -10.65 37.76 18.47
CA ARG A 249 -9.51 38.44 17.83
C ARG A 249 -9.10 37.76 16.52
N ALA A 250 -9.01 36.43 16.51
CA ALA A 250 -8.62 35.67 15.33
C ALA A 250 -9.62 35.80 14.16
N ALA A 251 -10.84 36.24 14.43
CA ALA A 251 -11.93 36.39 13.46
C ALA A 251 -12.44 37.83 13.28
N ASP A 252 -11.71 38.83 13.79
CA ASP A 252 -12.09 40.26 13.80
C ASP A 252 -13.49 40.56 14.36
N ILE A 253 -13.93 39.77 15.36
CA ILE A 253 -15.19 40.00 16.07
C ILE A 253 -14.91 40.97 17.24
N PRO A 254 -15.71 42.03 17.44
CA PRO A 254 -15.58 42.91 18.61
C PRO A 254 -15.64 42.11 19.92
N ILE A 255 -14.72 42.40 20.84
CA ILE A 255 -14.72 41.82 22.18
C ILE A 255 -15.71 42.61 23.04
N PRO A 256 -16.74 41.95 23.62
CA PRO A 256 -17.66 42.58 24.57
C PRO A 256 -17.04 42.79 25.95
#